data_AF-A0A962Y3R7-F1
#
_entry.id   AF-A0A962Y3R7-F1
#
_cell.length_a   1.000
_cell.length_b   1.000
_cell.length_c   1.000
_cell.angle_alpha   90.00
_cell.angle_beta   90.00
_cell.angle_gamma   90.00
#
_symmetry.space_group_name_H-M   'P 1'
#
loop_
_entity.id
_entity.type
_entity.pdbx_description
1 polymer ?
#
loop_
_entity_poly.entity_id
_entity_poly.type
_entity_poly.pdbx_seq_one_letter_code
_entity_poly.pdbx_strand_id
1 'polypeptide(L)'
;MSDEAVSSRIRDKTRQMLQRAASLCAVHRVALPDPVIRFDLSGQAAGQARWCSGERPTLRYNLEIACRHERDFLARTVAHEVAHLIT
;
A
#
# COMPACT_ATOMS: atom_id res chain seq x y z
N MET A 1 21.33 -1.45 -2.64
CA MET A 1 20.74 -2.79 -2.85
C MET A 1 19.67 -3.15 -1.81
N SER A 2 19.64 -2.53 -0.62
CA SER A 2 18.57 -2.73 0.38
C SER A 2 17.19 -2.24 -0.08
N ASP A 3 17.15 -1.06 -0.72
CA ASP A 3 15.90 -0.33 -0.93
C ASP A 3 15.02 -0.99 -2.01
N GLU A 4 15.64 -1.54 -3.05
CA GLU A 4 14.93 -2.27 -4.11
C GLU A 4 14.27 -3.54 -3.55
N ALA A 5 14.97 -4.29 -2.69
CA ALA A 5 14.43 -5.48 -2.04
C ALA A 5 13.26 -5.14 -1.09
N VAL A 6 13.37 -4.06 -0.31
CA VAL A 6 12.30 -3.56 0.55
C VAL A 6 11.10 -3.11 -0.29
N SER A 7 11.34 -2.36 -1.37
CA SER A 7 10.28 -1.89 -2.28
C SER A 7 9.52 -3.05 -2.92
N SER A 8 10.22 -4.12 -3.30
CA SER A 8 9.64 -5.33 -3.86
C SER A 8 8.72 -6.02 -2.84
N ARG A 9 9.21 -6.20 -1.60
CA ARG A 9 8.41 -6.78 -0.50
C ARG A 9 7.18 -5.96 -0.15
N ILE A 10 7.27 -4.62 -0.20
CA ILE A 10 6.10 -3.75 -0.03
C ILE A 10 5.08 -4.00 -1.14
N ARG A 11 5.51 -4.00 -2.43
CA ARG A 11 4.60 -4.26 -3.56
C ARG A 11 3.91 -5.62 -3.43
N ASP A 12 4.65 -6.66 -3.08
CA ASP A 12 4.11 -8.00 -2.91
C ASP A 12 3.13 -8.08 -1.74
N LYS A 13 3.44 -7.41 -0.63
CA LYS A 13 2.53 -7.33 0.51
C LYS A 13 1.25 -6.59 0.17
N THR A 14 1.33 -5.45 -0.52
CA THR A 14 0.17 -4.71 -1.02
C THR A 14 -0.70 -5.59 -1.92
N ARG A 15 -0.09 -6.29 -2.89
CA ARG A 15 -0.81 -7.20 -3.80
C ARG A 15 -1.50 -8.33 -3.04
N GLN A 16 -0.82 -8.96 -2.07
CA GLN A 16 -1.39 -10.01 -1.24
C GLN A 16 -2.62 -9.51 -0.47
N MET A 17 -2.58 -8.28 0.07
CA MET A 17 -3.69 -7.73 0.83
C MET A 17 -4.89 -7.40 -0.07
N LEU A 18 -4.65 -6.82 -1.25
CA LEU A 18 -5.71 -6.59 -2.24
C LEU A 18 -6.35 -7.91 -2.70
N GLN A 19 -5.56 -8.95 -2.95
CA GLN A 19 -6.08 -10.28 -3.29
C GLN A 19 -6.97 -10.86 -2.18
N ARG A 20 -6.59 -10.68 -0.91
CA ARG A 20 -7.42 -11.10 0.22
C ARG A 20 -8.72 -10.32 0.32
N ALA A 21 -8.70 -9.03 -0.05
CA ALA A 21 -9.88 -8.17 -0.07
C ALA A 21 -10.85 -8.48 -1.22
N ALA A 22 -10.41 -9.18 -2.28
CA ALA A 22 -11.23 -9.44 -3.46
C ALA A 22 -12.59 -10.10 -3.13
N SER A 23 -12.60 -11.05 -2.19
CA SER A 23 -13.85 -11.70 -1.76
C SER A 23 -14.81 -10.71 -1.08
N LEU A 24 -14.28 -9.82 -0.24
CA LEU A 24 -15.08 -8.78 0.42
C LEU A 24 -15.64 -7.80 -0.61
N CYS A 25 -14.81 -7.32 -1.53
CA CYS A 25 -15.24 -6.42 -2.60
C CYS A 25 -16.35 -7.05 -3.45
N ALA A 26 -16.23 -8.34 -3.78
CA ALA A 26 -17.25 -9.07 -4.54
C ALA A 26 -18.59 -9.16 -3.79
N VAL A 27 -18.58 -9.45 -2.49
CA VAL A 27 -19.80 -9.49 -1.64
C VAL A 27 -20.50 -8.13 -1.63
N HIS A 28 -19.74 -7.04 -1.55
CA HIS A 28 -20.28 -5.67 -1.54
C HIS A 28 -20.51 -5.09 -2.95
N ARG A 29 -20.27 -5.86 -4.02
CA ARG A 29 -20.40 -5.43 -5.43
C ARG A 29 -19.61 -4.15 -5.75
N VAL A 30 -18.46 -3.98 -5.11
CA VAL A 30 -17.52 -2.89 -5.40
C VAL A 30 -16.31 -3.43 -6.16
N ALA A 31 -15.74 -2.60 -7.03
CA ALA A 31 -14.52 -2.96 -7.74
C ALA A 31 -13.35 -3.09 -6.76
N LEU A 32 -12.50 -4.11 -6.95
CA LEU A 32 -11.24 -4.20 -6.22
C LEU A 32 -10.35 -3.00 -6.64
N PRO A 33 -9.82 -2.21 -5.69
CA PRO A 33 -8.96 -1.09 -6.04
C PRO A 33 -7.66 -1.59 -6.70
N ASP A 34 -7.23 -0.89 -7.74
CA ASP A 34 -5.96 -1.13 -8.45
C ASP A 34 -5.04 0.09 -8.30
N PRO A 35 -4.36 0.25 -7.14
CA PRO A 35 -3.59 1.45 -6.87
C PRO A 35 -2.25 1.49 -7.59
N VAL A 36 -1.83 2.70 -7.94
CA VAL A 36 -0.44 3.00 -8.32
C VAL A 36 0.40 3.09 -7.05
N ILE A 37 1.48 2.29 -6.96
CA ILE A 37 2.40 2.29 -5.83
C ILE A 37 3.61 3.19 -6.14
N ARG A 38 3.82 4.21 -5.31
CA ARG A 38 4.96 5.14 -5.38
C ARG A 38 5.80 5.10 -4.10
N PHE A 39 7.08 5.38 -4.25
CA PHE A 39 8.07 5.41 -3.18
C PHE A 39 8.69 6.80 -3.05
N ASP A 40 7.83 7.82 -3.02
CA ASP A 40 8.19 9.24 -3.14
C ASP A 40 7.80 10.05 -1.89
N LEU A 41 7.42 9.38 -0.79
CA LEU A 41 7.24 10.06 0.50
C LEU A 41 8.58 10.29 1.17
N SER A 42 8.71 11.47 1.77
CA SER A 42 9.82 11.88 2.62
C SER A 42 9.29 12.55 3.90
N GLY A 43 10.17 12.82 4.85
CA GLY A 43 9.79 13.37 6.16
C GLY A 43 9.23 12.31 7.10
N GLN A 44 8.26 12.67 7.95
CA GLN A 44 7.81 11.82 9.05
C GLN A 44 6.64 10.88 8.73
N ALA A 45 6.00 11.03 7.56
CA ALA A 45 4.92 10.14 7.14
C ALA A 45 5.48 8.82 6.60
N ALA A 46 4.97 7.69 7.11
CA ALA A 46 5.38 6.35 6.68
C ALA A 46 4.62 5.88 5.41
N GLY A 47 3.33 6.18 5.33
CA GLY A 47 2.46 5.82 4.23
C GLY A 47 1.41 6.90 3.94
N GLN A 48 0.82 6.85 2.75
CA GLN A 48 -0.31 7.70 2.38
C GLN A 48 -1.12 7.05 1.25
N ALA A 49 -2.41 6.81 1.51
CA ALA A 49 -3.41 6.51 0.49
C ALA A 49 -4.05 7.80 -0.07
N ARG A 50 -4.26 7.86 -1.38
CA ARG A 50 -4.98 8.94 -2.05
C ARG A 50 -6.02 8.39 -3.01
N TRP A 51 -7.25 8.87 -2.86
CA TRP A 51 -8.32 8.69 -3.83
C TRP A 51 -8.35 9.88 -4.79
N CYS A 52 -8.35 9.60 -6.08
CA CYS A 52 -8.52 10.59 -7.13
C CYS A 52 -9.75 10.19 -7.95
N SER A 53 -10.76 11.07 -8.04
CA SER A 53 -11.95 10.80 -8.84
C SER A 53 -11.57 10.66 -10.31
N GLY A 54 -11.97 9.56 -10.95
CA GLY A 54 -11.68 9.28 -12.36
C GLY A 54 -10.27 8.78 -12.65
N GLU A 55 -9.42 8.60 -11.63
CA GLU A 55 -8.06 8.07 -11.76
C GLU A 55 -7.84 6.86 -10.83
N ARG A 56 -6.75 6.13 -11.06
CA ARG A 56 -6.35 5.06 -10.16
C ARG A 56 -5.95 5.64 -8.80
N PRO A 57 -6.38 5.03 -7.68
CA PRO A 57 -5.90 5.46 -6.36
C PRO A 57 -4.37 5.34 -6.29
N THR A 58 -3.74 6.11 -5.42
CA THR A 58 -2.28 6.06 -5.23
C THR A 58 -1.95 5.66 -3.81
N LEU A 59 -1.04 4.69 -3.66
CA LEU A 59 -0.39 4.38 -2.39
C LEU A 59 1.04 4.90 -2.45
N ARG A 60 1.40 5.77 -1.52
CA ARG A 60 2.75 6.33 -1.40
C ARG A 60 3.39 5.80 -0.13
N TYR A 61 4.66 5.43 -0.21
CA TYR A 61 5.43 4.88 0.91
C TYR A 61 6.76 5.61 1.07
N ASN A 62 7.20 5.75 2.31
CA ASN A 62 8.50 6.32 2.65
C ASN A 62 9.54 5.20 2.78
N LEU A 63 10.43 5.06 1.79
CA LEU A 63 11.45 4.00 1.80
C LEU A 63 12.49 4.17 2.90
N GLU A 64 12.81 5.40 3.32
CA GLU A 64 13.76 5.63 4.40
C GLU A 64 13.25 5.00 5.72
N ILE A 65 11.97 5.22 6.02
CA ILE A 65 11.32 4.63 7.20
C ILE A 65 11.18 3.12 7.01
N ALA A 66 10.79 2.65 5.82
CA ALA A 66 10.62 1.23 5.55
C ALA A 66 11.94 0.46 5.69
N CYS A 67 13.05 0.99 5.20
CA CYS A 67 14.36 0.33 5.34
C CYS A 67 14.82 0.26 6.80
N ARG A 68 14.48 1.24 7.63
CA ARG A 68 14.81 1.23 9.07
C ARG A 68 13.94 0.28 9.89
N HIS A 69 12.68 0.09 9.50
CA HIS A 69 11.67 -0.63 10.29
C HIS A 69 10.85 -1.61 9.46
N GLU A 70 11.51 -2.39 8.59
CA GLU A 70 10.86 -3.16 7.52
C GLU A 70 9.72 -4.06 8.01
N ARG A 71 10.00 -4.88 9.03
CA ARG A 71 9.01 -5.84 9.56
C ARG A 71 7.74 -5.16 10.03
N ASP A 72 7.87 -4.08 10.80
CA ASP A 72 6.73 -3.33 11.32
C ASP A 72 6.02 -2.56 10.20
N PHE A 73 6.78 -2.04 9.23
CA PHE A 73 6.25 -1.34 8.07
C PHE A 73 5.35 -2.27 7.23
N LEU A 74 5.81 -3.49 6.94
CA LEU A 74 5.04 -4.50 6.20
C LEU A 74 3.81 -4.99 6.97
N ALA A 75 3.90 -5.08 8.31
CA ALA A 75 2.80 -5.57 9.14
C ALA A 75 1.73 -4.51 9.40
N ARG A 76 2.13 -3.24 9.60
CA ARG A 76 1.25 -2.17 10.05
C ARG A 76 1.01 -1.13 8.98
N THR A 77 2.06 -0.51 8.43
CA THR A 77 1.92 0.60 7.47
C THR A 77 1.27 0.15 6.18
N VAL A 78 1.77 -0.92 5.54
CA VAL A 78 1.19 -1.42 4.29
C VAL A 78 -0.27 -1.83 4.50
N ALA A 79 -0.58 -2.51 5.60
CA ALA A 79 -1.93 -2.92 5.95
C ALA A 79 -2.87 -1.74 6.17
N HIS A 80 -2.41 -0.72 6.88
CA HIS A 80 -3.15 0.51 7.15
C HIS A 80 -3.49 1.25 5.85
N GLU A 81 -2.51 1.46 4.97
CA GLU A 81 -2.77 2.20 3.72
C GLU A 81 -3.68 1.43 2.77
N VAL A 82 -3.59 0.09 2.71
CA VAL A 82 -4.51 -0.73 1.91
C VAL A 82 -5.93 -0.69 2.48
N ALA A 83 -6.09 -0.63 3.81
CA ALA A 83 -7.41 -0.52 4.44
C ALA A 83 -8.14 0.75 4.00
N HIS A 84 -7.44 1.89 3.91
CA HIS A 84 -8.01 3.15 3.40
C HIS A 84 -8.54 3.07 1.96
N LEU A 85 -8.13 2.06 1.18
CA LEU A 85 -8.65 1.85 -0.18
C LEU A 85 -9.85 0.91 -0.24
N ILE A 86 -10.19 0.22 0.85
CA ILE A 86 -11.25 -0.79 0.87
C ILE A 86 -12.47 -0.31 1.68
N THR A 87 -12.25 0.52 2.70
CA THR A 87 -13.30 1.13 3.53
C THR A 87 -13.91 2.34 2.86
#